data_AF-A0A1I6GRU8-F1
#
_entry.id   AF-A0A1I6GRU8-F1
#
_cell.length_a   1.000
_cell.length_b   1.000
_cell.length_c   1.000
_cell.angle_alpha   90.00
_cell.angle_beta   90.00
_cell.angle_gamma   90.00
#
_symmetry.space_group_name_H-M   'P 1'
#
loop_
_entity.id
_entity.type
_entity.pdbx_description
1 polymer ?
#
loop_
_entity_poly.entity_id
_entity_poly.type
_entity_poly.pdbx_seq_one_letter_code
_entity_poly.pdbx_strand_id
1 'polypeptide(L)'
;MVSAASATRRRTRQPSLAPRHRRRRGAAAAGETGAVEAVRTLAVLLQAGAAPLAAWRHLAESGSVVAVGVVAATEQGRPLVEAIRDAGGVWRIVAAAWGVASTVGAPLGEVLRAIADALQGADDIRAEVSVALAEPAGTARLMLWLPLVGLLLGSALGFDTLTVLFTQPAGGGCLAAGLGLLLLARGWTRAMVRRAAPPPGVPGIRAELLVVALAGGTAIPRARALVAQETADEGDPSVEDETIERILRLSAAAGVPAVELLRAEADRARRDARTAGRRGAALLSSRLLLPLGACTLPAFMLLGVAPLILSVLSTTPLRLA
;
A
#
# COMPACT_ATOMS: atom_id res chain seq x y z
N MET A 1 36.90 -17.13 54.66
CA MET A 1 36.85 -18.10 53.54
C MET A 1 35.89 -17.56 52.50
N VAL A 2 36.46 -17.01 51.43
CA VAL A 2 35.77 -16.43 50.28
C VAL A 2 35.28 -17.58 49.41
N SER A 3 33.98 -17.66 49.11
CA SER A 3 33.45 -18.59 48.11
C SER A 3 32.62 -17.82 47.09
N ALA A 4 33.21 -17.66 45.91
CA ALA A 4 32.63 -17.01 44.75
C ALA A 4 31.70 -17.98 44.01
N ALA A 5 30.40 -17.67 43.97
CA ALA A 5 29.44 -18.39 43.14
C ALA A 5 29.27 -17.66 41.80
N SER A 6 29.74 -18.32 40.76
CA SER A 6 29.84 -17.92 39.37
C SER A 6 28.47 -17.75 38.70
N ALA A 7 28.16 -16.51 38.29
CA ALA A 7 26.99 -16.16 37.51
C ALA A 7 27.10 -16.69 36.07
N THR A 8 26.41 -17.79 35.78
CA THR A 8 26.30 -18.35 34.43
C THR A 8 25.28 -17.54 33.62
N ARG A 9 25.77 -16.57 32.83
CA ARG A 9 24.97 -15.82 31.84
C ARG A 9 24.46 -16.77 30.75
N ARG A 10 23.22 -17.24 30.87
CA ARG A 10 22.47 -17.83 29.75
C ARG A 10 22.17 -16.74 28.71
N ARG A 11 22.88 -16.77 27.58
CA ARG A 11 22.53 -16.01 26.37
C ARG A 11 21.22 -16.56 25.79
N THR A 12 20.11 -15.91 26.12
CA THR A 12 18.83 -16.06 25.41
C THR A 12 19.01 -15.61 23.96
N ARG A 13 19.01 -16.56 23.02
CA ARG A 13 18.96 -16.28 21.58
C ARG A 13 17.63 -15.58 21.26
N GLN A 14 17.69 -14.29 20.94
CA GLN A 14 16.55 -13.54 20.42
C GLN A 14 16.16 -14.09 19.03
N PRO A 15 14.89 -14.46 18.80
CA PRO A 15 14.44 -14.83 17.46
C PRO A 15 14.36 -13.58 16.58
N SER A 16 15.04 -13.64 15.43
CA SER A 16 15.15 -12.57 14.44
C SER A 16 13.78 -12.11 13.91
N LEU A 17 13.44 -10.85 14.17
CA LEU A 17 12.26 -10.13 13.69
C LEU A 17 12.40 -9.73 12.20
N ALA A 18 12.29 -10.66 11.25
CA ALA A 18 12.01 -10.32 9.85
C ALA A 18 11.62 -11.58 9.05
N PRO A 19 10.30 -11.88 8.92
CA PRO A 19 9.64 -11.62 7.63
C PRO A 19 8.14 -11.24 7.75
N ARG A 20 7.65 -10.91 8.95
CA ARG A 20 6.22 -10.64 9.23
C ARG A 20 5.62 -9.50 8.39
N HIS A 21 6.42 -8.49 8.07
CA HIS A 21 5.93 -7.29 7.38
C HIS A 21 5.55 -7.53 5.91
N ARG A 22 6.15 -8.53 5.26
CA ARG A 22 5.88 -8.87 3.84
C ARG A 22 4.65 -9.76 3.71
N ARG A 23 4.48 -10.69 4.65
CA ARG A 23 3.28 -11.55 4.77
C ARG A 23 2.03 -10.73 5.13
N ARG A 24 2.17 -9.74 6.03
CA ARG A 24 1.07 -8.82 6.40
C ARG A 24 0.63 -7.92 5.25
N ARG A 25 1.55 -7.47 4.39
CA ARG A 25 1.24 -6.68 3.19
C ARG A 25 0.54 -7.49 2.09
N GLY A 26 0.95 -8.75 1.89
CA GLY A 26 0.29 -9.66 0.94
C GLY A 26 -1.10 -10.09 1.41
N ALA A 27 -1.28 -10.33 2.70
CA ALA A 27 -2.59 -10.61 3.30
C ALA A 27 -3.53 -9.37 3.29
N ALA A 28 -2.99 -8.17 3.46
CA ALA A 28 -3.77 -6.93 3.35
C ALA A 28 -4.25 -6.68 1.91
N ALA A 29 -3.39 -6.86 0.91
CA ALA A 29 -3.77 -6.70 -0.50
C ALA A 29 -4.76 -7.78 -0.99
N ALA A 30 -4.59 -9.03 -0.56
CA ALA A 30 -5.58 -10.09 -0.84
C ALA A 30 -6.90 -9.88 -0.09
N GLY A 31 -6.86 -9.24 1.08
CA GLY A 31 -8.04 -8.82 1.84
C GLY A 31 -8.79 -7.64 1.22
N GLU A 32 -8.11 -6.74 0.51
CA GLU A 32 -8.72 -5.59 -0.17
C GLU A 32 -9.58 -6.01 -1.37
N THR A 33 -9.09 -6.90 -2.25
CA THR A 33 -9.89 -7.41 -3.38
C THR A 33 -11.11 -8.20 -2.92
N GLY A 34 -10.99 -8.96 -1.82
CA GLY A 34 -12.13 -9.63 -1.19
C GLY A 34 -13.13 -8.65 -0.56
N ALA A 35 -12.68 -7.47 -0.14
CA ALA A 35 -13.55 -6.45 0.46
C ALA A 35 -14.48 -5.82 -0.57
N VAL A 36 -13.99 -5.48 -1.78
CA VAL A 36 -14.83 -4.88 -2.83
C VAL A 36 -15.98 -5.81 -3.22
N GLU A 37 -15.68 -7.10 -3.43
CA GLU A 37 -16.69 -8.09 -3.79
C GLU A 37 -17.68 -8.34 -2.65
N ALA A 38 -17.20 -8.34 -1.40
CA ALA A 38 -18.05 -8.43 -0.23
C ALA A 38 -19.02 -7.23 -0.12
N VAL A 39 -18.54 -6.00 -0.33
CA VAL A 39 -19.39 -4.79 -0.32
C VAL A 39 -20.40 -4.83 -1.46
N ARG A 40 -20.01 -5.27 -2.67
CA ARG A 40 -20.92 -5.44 -3.81
C ARG A 40 -22.01 -6.46 -3.51
N THR A 41 -21.65 -7.58 -2.89
CA THR A 41 -22.60 -8.62 -2.47
C THR A 41 -23.59 -8.06 -1.43
N LEU A 42 -23.10 -7.33 -0.42
CA LEU A 42 -23.96 -6.67 0.57
C LEU A 42 -24.92 -5.67 -0.10
N ALA A 43 -24.43 -4.87 -1.04
CA ALA A 43 -25.25 -3.91 -1.79
C ALA A 43 -26.40 -4.61 -2.54
N VAL A 44 -26.10 -5.74 -3.21
CA VAL A 44 -27.10 -6.56 -3.91
C VAL A 44 -28.14 -7.14 -2.93
N LEU A 45 -27.69 -7.74 -1.82
CA LEU A 45 -28.60 -8.33 -0.83
C LEU A 45 -29.53 -7.28 -0.20
N LEU A 46 -29.00 -6.13 0.19
CA LEU A 46 -29.78 -5.04 0.78
C LEU A 46 -30.79 -4.45 -0.21
N GLN A 47 -30.41 -4.34 -1.49
CA GLN A 47 -31.31 -3.87 -2.53
C GLN A 47 -32.40 -4.88 -2.89
N ALA A 48 -32.15 -6.16 -2.66
CA ALA A 48 -33.17 -7.21 -2.69
C ALA A 48 -34.06 -7.21 -1.43
N GLY A 49 -33.86 -6.28 -0.49
CA GLY A 49 -34.66 -6.14 0.72
C GLY A 49 -34.20 -7.00 1.90
N ALA A 50 -33.01 -7.60 1.84
CA ALA A 50 -32.47 -8.33 2.98
C ALA A 50 -32.24 -7.39 4.18
N ALA A 51 -32.57 -7.86 5.39
CA ALA A 51 -32.26 -7.13 6.60
C ALA A 51 -30.72 -6.98 6.78
N PRO A 52 -30.22 -5.84 7.30
CA PRO A 52 -28.80 -5.59 7.56
C PRO A 52 -28.00 -6.78 8.09
N LEU A 53 -28.35 -7.30 9.27
CA LEU A 53 -27.62 -8.38 9.91
C LEU A 53 -27.76 -9.71 9.14
N ALA A 54 -28.90 -9.92 8.46
CA ALA A 54 -29.08 -11.10 7.62
C ALA A 54 -28.13 -11.06 6.42
N ALA A 55 -27.98 -9.92 5.74
CA ALA A 55 -27.04 -9.77 4.64
C ALA A 55 -25.60 -10.08 5.06
N TRP A 56 -25.19 -9.63 6.25
CA TRP A 56 -23.90 -9.96 6.85
C TRP A 56 -23.74 -11.45 7.18
N ARG A 57 -24.79 -12.12 7.66
CA ARG A 57 -24.77 -13.58 7.90
C ARG A 57 -24.58 -14.39 6.62
N HIS A 58 -25.30 -14.06 5.56
CA HIS A 58 -25.11 -14.72 4.25
C HIS A 58 -23.68 -14.55 3.72
N LEU A 59 -23.08 -13.38 3.93
CA LEU A 59 -21.69 -13.12 3.55
C LEU A 59 -20.69 -13.88 4.46
N ALA A 60 -21.02 -14.09 5.73
CA ALA A 60 -20.20 -14.92 6.63
C ALA A 60 -20.24 -16.40 6.21
N GLU A 61 -21.43 -16.90 5.84
CA GLU A 61 -21.64 -18.26 5.35
C GLU A 61 -20.91 -18.53 4.03
N SER A 62 -20.73 -17.51 3.17
CA SER A 62 -19.93 -17.63 1.94
C SER A 62 -18.40 -17.61 2.18
N GLY A 63 -17.95 -17.51 3.45
CA GLY A 63 -16.55 -17.64 3.84
C GLY A 63 -15.81 -16.31 4.05
N SER A 64 -16.50 -15.16 4.09
CA SER A 64 -15.86 -13.87 4.37
C SER A 64 -15.43 -13.77 5.83
N VAL A 65 -14.11 -13.77 6.07
CA VAL A 65 -13.52 -13.65 7.42
C VAL A 65 -13.94 -12.35 8.12
N VAL A 66 -14.08 -11.25 7.37
CA VAL A 66 -14.54 -9.98 7.94
C VAL A 66 -16.00 -10.07 8.35
N ALA A 67 -16.85 -10.68 7.53
CA ALA A 67 -18.26 -10.83 7.87
C ALA A 67 -18.46 -11.73 9.10
N VAL A 68 -17.68 -12.81 9.24
CA VAL A 68 -17.68 -13.64 10.45
C VAL A 68 -17.36 -12.81 11.69
N GLY A 69 -16.33 -11.96 11.62
CA GLY A 69 -15.95 -11.06 12.72
C GLY A 69 -17.03 -10.03 13.05
N VAL A 70 -17.62 -9.39 12.03
CA VAL A 70 -18.68 -8.39 12.20
C VAL A 70 -19.94 -8.99 12.80
N VAL A 71 -20.37 -10.16 12.32
CA VAL A 71 -21.54 -10.89 12.86
C VAL A 71 -21.30 -11.28 14.31
N ALA A 72 -20.15 -11.88 14.63
CA ALA A 72 -19.82 -12.29 16.00
C ALA A 72 -19.77 -11.10 16.97
N ALA A 73 -19.19 -9.97 16.57
CA ALA A 73 -19.17 -8.76 17.39
C ALA A 73 -20.58 -8.19 17.59
N THR A 74 -21.42 -8.23 16.56
CA THR A 74 -22.81 -7.75 16.64
C THR A 74 -23.65 -8.63 17.57
N GLU A 75 -23.46 -9.95 17.53
CA GLU A 75 -24.12 -10.91 18.44
C GLU A 75 -23.67 -10.76 19.90
N GLN A 76 -22.46 -10.22 20.12
CA GLN A 76 -21.96 -9.82 21.44
C GLN A 76 -22.50 -8.46 21.91
N GLY A 77 -23.44 -7.86 21.17
CA GLY A 77 -24.09 -6.60 21.52
C GLY A 77 -23.38 -5.34 21.00
N ARG A 78 -22.31 -5.47 20.20
CA ARG A 78 -21.69 -4.31 19.54
C ARG A 78 -22.63 -3.78 18.45
N PRO A 79 -22.83 -2.46 18.33
CA PRO A 79 -23.59 -1.91 17.21
C PRO A 79 -22.97 -2.30 15.86
N LEU A 80 -23.79 -2.68 14.88
CA LEU A 80 -23.32 -3.17 13.58
C LEU A 80 -22.31 -2.23 12.91
N VAL A 81 -22.60 -0.93 12.89
CA VAL A 81 -21.72 0.08 12.27
C VAL A 81 -20.35 0.14 12.95
N GLU A 82 -20.30 0.02 14.28
CA GLU A 82 -19.03 -0.04 15.01
C GLU A 82 -18.26 -1.33 14.74
N ALA A 83 -18.95 -2.46 14.66
CA ALA A 83 -18.32 -3.73 14.31
C ALA A 83 -17.68 -3.69 12.91
N ILE A 84 -18.34 -3.05 11.94
CA ILE A 84 -17.78 -2.81 10.60
C ILE A 84 -16.57 -1.87 10.69
N ARG A 85 -16.66 -0.79 11.48
CA ARG A 85 -15.56 0.18 11.66
C ARG A 85 -14.30 -0.47 12.25
N ASP A 86 -14.49 -1.34 13.24
CA ASP A 86 -13.42 -2.08 13.93
C ASP A 86 -12.64 -3.03 12.99
N ALA A 87 -13.23 -3.45 11.87
CA ALA A 87 -12.53 -4.23 10.85
C ALA A 87 -11.39 -3.44 10.16
N GLY A 88 -11.45 -2.11 10.19
CA GLY A 88 -10.36 -1.24 9.72
C GLY A 88 -10.18 -1.19 8.20
N GLY A 89 -9.20 -0.39 7.76
CA GLY A 89 -8.91 -0.22 6.32
C GLY A 89 -10.12 0.29 5.54
N VAL A 90 -10.43 -0.36 4.42
CA VAL A 90 -11.57 -0.04 3.55
C VAL A 90 -12.93 -0.09 4.28
N TRP A 91 -13.05 -0.92 5.33
CA TRP A 91 -14.31 -1.07 6.06
C TRP A 91 -14.67 0.15 6.91
N ARG A 92 -13.72 1.05 7.19
CA ARG A 92 -14.02 2.33 7.85
C ARG A 92 -14.86 3.24 6.95
N ILE A 93 -14.55 3.29 5.66
CA ILE A 93 -15.33 4.01 4.66
C ILE A 93 -16.73 3.40 4.54
N VAL A 94 -16.82 2.07 4.52
CA VAL A 94 -18.10 1.35 4.48
C VAL A 94 -18.93 1.65 5.73
N ALA A 95 -18.32 1.66 6.91
CA ALA A 95 -18.98 2.00 8.16
C ALA A 95 -19.48 3.45 8.17
N ALA A 96 -18.66 4.40 7.69
CA ALA A 96 -19.07 5.80 7.59
C ALA A 96 -20.26 5.97 6.62
N ALA A 97 -20.21 5.36 5.44
CA ALA A 97 -21.32 5.36 4.49
C ALA A 97 -22.59 4.73 5.07
N TRP A 98 -22.44 3.63 5.80
CA TRP A 98 -23.54 2.95 6.48
C TRP A 98 -24.15 3.81 7.58
N GLY A 99 -23.32 4.45 8.42
CA GLY A 99 -23.73 5.36 9.49
C GLY A 99 -24.49 6.57 8.96
N VAL A 100 -23.96 7.23 7.92
CA VAL A 100 -24.63 8.34 7.23
C VAL A 100 -25.96 7.87 6.67
N ALA A 101 -25.98 6.81 5.86
CA ALA A 101 -27.17 6.33 5.17
C ALA A 101 -28.28 5.89 6.15
N SER A 102 -27.92 5.17 7.22
CA SER A 102 -28.88 4.75 8.24
C SER A 102 -29.45 5.92 9.04
N THR A 103 -28.65 6.96 9.29
CA THR A 103 -29.10 8.16 10.02
C THR A 103 -30.08 8.99 9.20
N VAL A 104 -29.86 9.10 7.88
CA VAL A 104 -30.72 9.91 6.99
C VAL A 104 -31.83 9.11 6.31
N GLY A 105 -31.83 7.79 6.46
CA GLY A 105 -32.78 6.89 5.78
C GLY A 105 -32.52 6.73 4.29
N ALA A 106 -31.28 6.92 3.81
CA ALA A 106 -30.93 6.75 2.41
C ALA A 106 -30.96 5.26 2.00
N PRO A 107 -31.23 4.94 0.70
CA PRO A 107 -31.25 3.56 0.20
C PRO A 107 -29.85 2.93 0.29
N LEU A 108 -29.59 2.22 1.38
CA LEU A 108 -28.26 1.70 1.73
C LEU A 108 -27.67 0.80 0.63
N GLY A 109 -28.49 0.02 -0.08
CA GLY A 109 -28.04 -0.79 -1.21
C GLY A 109 -27.41 0.03 -2.34
N GLU A 110 -28.00 1.17 -2.69
CA GLU A 110 -27.45 2.09 -3.70
C GLU A 110 -26.18 2.77 -3.21
N VAL A 111 -26.18 3.20 -1.95
CA VAL A 111 -24.99 3.81 -1.31
C VAL A 111 -23.82 2.84 -1.31
N LEU A 112 -24.02 1.60 -0.87
CA LEU A 112 -22.94 0.61 -0.86
C LEU A 112 -22.50 0.20 -2.26
N ARG A 113 -23.38 0.23 -3.27
CA ARG A 113 -22.96 0.02 -4.66
C ARG A 113 -22.05 1.14 -5.14
N ALA A 114 -22.39 2.41 -4.87
CA ALA A 114 -21.52 3.54 -5.21
C ALA A 114 -20.15 3.43 -4.51
N ILE A 115 -20.13 3.03 -3.24
CA ILE A 115 -18.88 2.77 -2.50
C ILE A 115 -18.09 1.61 -3.13
N ALA A 116 -18.74 0.51 -3.50
CA ALA A 116 -18.08 -0.61 -4.18
C ALA A 116 -17.46 -0.18 -5.52
N ASP A 117 -18.16 0.64 -6.30
CA ASP A 117 -17.66 1.16 -7.59
C ASP A 117 -16.47 2.11 -7.38
N ALA A 118 -16.52 2.96 -6.34
CA ALA A 118 -15.42 3.85 -6.00
C ALA A 118 -14.17 3.08 -5.52
N LEU A 119 -14.36 2.01 -4.74
CA LEU A 119 -13.27 1.14 -4.28
C LEU A 119 -12.68 0.33 -5.43
N GLN A 120 -13.51 -0.23 -6.31
CA GLN A 120 -13.06 -0.91 -7.53
C GLN A 120 -12.23 0.03 -8.40
N GLY A 121 -12.68 1.27 -8.61
CA GLY A 121 -11.94 2.26 -9.36
C GLY A 121 -10.56 2.56 -8.75
N ALA A 122 -10.44 2.56 -7.42
CA ALA A 122 -9.15 2.71 -6.74
C ALA A 122 -8.24 1.49 -6.95
N ASP A 123 -8.78 0.28 -6.91
CA ASP A 123 -8.04 -0.96 -7.18
C ASP A 123 -7.57 -1.06 -8.63
N ASP A 124 -8.42 -0.68 -9.59
CA ASP A 124 -8.07 -0.64 -11.01
C ASP A 124 -6.88 0.30 -11.27
N ILE A 125 -6.85 1.46 -10.61
CA ILE A 125 -5.72 2.40 -10.70
C ILE A 125 -4.44 1.75 -10.16
N ARG A 126 -4.51 1.06 -9.01
CA ARG A 126 -3.34 0.36 -8.44
C ARG A 126 -2.86 -0.76 -9.35
N ALA A 127 -3.78 -1.51 -9.95
CA ALA A 127 -3.49 -2.57 -10.90
C ALA A 127 -2.81 -2.00 -12.16
N GLU A 128 -3.35 -0.95 -12.77
CA GLU A 128 -2.75 -0.25 -13.91
C GLU A 128 -1.31 0.21 -13.59
N VAL A 129 -1.11 0.84 -12.43
CA VAL A 129 0.23 1.28 -11.98
C VAL A 129 1.16 0.08 -11.79
N SER A 130 0.67 -1.03 -11.23
CA SER A 130 1.48 -2.24 -11.03
C SER A 130 1.93 -2.86 -12.35
N VAL A 131 1.05 -2.88 -13.36
CA VAL A 131 1.34 -3.37 -14.71
C VAL A 131 2.37 -2.47 -15.39
N ALA A 132 2.18 -1.15 -15.33
CA ALA A 132 3.10 -0.18 -15.91
C ALA A 132 4.50 -0.24 -15.28
N LEU A 133 4.61 -0.61 -14.01
CA LEU A 133 5.89 -0.75 -13.30
C LEU A 133 6.52 -2.13 -13.44
N ALA A 134 5.77 -3.16 -13.84
CA ALA A 134 6.29 -4.51 -13.99
C ALA A 134 7.36 -4.59 -15.11
N GLU A 135 7.16 -3.83 -16.18
CA GLU A 135 8.07 -3.78 -17.33
C GLU A 135 9.46 -3.19 -16.95
N PRO A 136 9.58 -1.98 -16.36
CA PRO A 136 10.86 -1.45 -15.88
C PRO A 136 11.47 -2.25 -14.72
N ALA A 137 10.64 -2.80 -13.83
CA ALA A 137 11.14 -3.57 -12.69
C ALA A 137 11.73 -4.93 -13.11
N GLY A 138 11.23 -5.52 -14.20
CA GLY A 138 11.72 -6.80 -14.73
C GLY A 138 13.16 -6.71 -15.22
N THR A 139 13.48 -5.72 -16.06
CA THR A 139 14.83 -5.49 -16.58
C THR A 139 15.81 -5.12 -15.46
N ALA A 140 15.37 -4.27 -14.52
CA ALA A 140 16.12 -3.92 -13.33
C ALA A 140 16.49 -5.15 -12.49
N ARG A 141 15.57 -6.11 -12.34
CA ARG A 141 15.81 -7.37 -11.61
C ARG A 141 16.83 -8.26 -12.30
N LEU A 142 16.80 -8.32 -13.63
CA LEU A 142 17.76 -9.06 -14.44
C LEU A 142 19.18 -8.49 -14.27
N MET A 143 19.31 -7.16 -14.37
CA MET A 143 20.61 -6.49 -14.17
C MET A 143 21.12 -6.62 -12.74
N LEU A 144 20.24 -6.65 -11.74
CA LEU A 144 20.61 -6.86 -10.34
C LEU A 144 21.17 -8.26 -10.06
N TRP A 145 20.88 -9.25 -10.91
CA TRP A 145 21.47 -10.59 -10.84
C TRP A 145 22.83 -10.70 -11.52
N LEU A 146 23.20 -9.73 -12.37
CA LEU A 146 24.46 -9.76 -13.12
C LEU A 146 25.72 -9.88 -12.22
N PRO A 147 25.83 -9.21 -11.06
CA PRO A 147 26.98 -9.39 -10.17
C PRO A 147 27.09 -10.83 -9.61
N LEU A 148 25.95 -11.48 -9.33
CA LEU A 148 25.91 -12.87 -8.89
C LEU A 148 26.36 -13.81 -10.00
N VAL A 149 25.89 -13.57 -11.22
CA VAL A 149 26.33 -14.33 -12.41
C VAL A 149 27.82 -14.13 -12.66
N GLY A 150 28.35 -12.91 -12.52
CA GLY A 150 29.77 -12.61 -12.65
C GLY A 150 30.62 -13.34 -11.60
N LEU A 151 30.15 -13.39 -10.35
CA LEU A 151 30.82 -14.14 -9.28
C LEU A 151 30.85 -15.65 -9.56
N LEU A 152 29.71 -16.19 -10.04
CA LEU A 152 29.57 -17.60 -10.39
C LEU A 152 30.47 -17.97 -11.58
N LEU A 153 30.54 -17.11 -12.60
CA LEU A 153 31.39 -17.34 -13.76
C LEU A 153 32.87 -17.23 -13.40
N GLY A 154 33.24 -16.26 -12.55
CA GLY A 154 34.59 -16.12 -12.01
C GLY A 154 35.03 -17.35 -11.20
N SER A 155 34.15 -17.92 -10.37
CA SER A 155 34.46 -19.16 -9.65
C SER A 155 34.53 -20.37 -10.58
N ALA A 156 33.67 -20.45 -11.60
CA ALA A 156 33.68 -21.55 -12.58
C ALA A 156 34.94 -21.56 -13.46
N LEU A 157 35.51 -20.38 -13.74
CA LEU A 157 36.78 -20.23 -14.48
C LEU A 157 38.02 -20.57 -13.63
N GLY A 158 37.85 -20.97 -12.36
CA GLY A 158 38.94 -21.41 -11.50
C GLY A 158 39.70 -20.28 -10.80
N PHE A 159 39.21 -19.04 -10.86
CA PHE A 159 39.76 -17.96 -10.03
C PHE A 159 39.37 -18.19 -8.57
N ASP A 160 40.35 -18.08 -7.65
CA ASP A 160 40.19 -18.19 -6.19
C ASP A 160 39.44 -16.98 -5.58
N THR A 161 38.48 -16.46 -6.33
CA THR A 161 37.72 -15.23 -6.10
C THR A 161 37.02 -15.26 -4.75
N LEU A 162 36.41 -16.39 -4.39
CA LEU A 162 35.75 -16.56 -3.10
C LEU A 162 36.76 -16.52 -1.96
N THR A 163 37.90 -17.20 -2.13
CA THR A 163 38.96 -17.23 -1.13
C THR A 163 39.50 -15.82 -0.90
N VAL A 164 39.90 -15.10 -1.95
CA VAL A 164 40.42 -13.71 -1.87
C VAL A 164 39.38 -12.74 -1.29
N LEU A 165 38.10 -12.92 -1.63
CA LEU A 165 37.02 -12.05 -1.15
C LEU A 165 36.75 -12.22 0.36
N PHE A 166 36.90 -13.43 0.89
CA PHE A 166 36.65 -13.74 2.30
C PHE A 166 37.90 -13.69 3.20
N THR A 167 39.10 -13.95 2.67
CA THR A 167 40.33 -14.02 3.48
C THR A 167 41.17 -12.75 3.42
N GLN A 168 41.05 -11.95 2.35
CA GLN A 168 41.85 -10.74 2.17
C GLN A 168 41.08 -9.49 2.63
N PRO A 169 41.68 -8.59 3.44
CA PRO A 169 40.98 -7.41 3.97
C PRO A 169 40.50 -6.47 2.85
N ALA A 170 41.24 -6.38 1.74
CA ALA A 170 40.82 -5.64 0.54
C ALA A 170 39.58 -6.27 -0.14
N GLY A 171 39.46 -7.60 -0.14
CA GLY A 171 38.31 -8.33 -0.66
C GLY A 171 37.06 -8.13 0.19
N GLY A 172 37.21 -8.19 1.52
CA GLY A 172 36.13 -7.89 2.46
C GLY A 172 35.60 -6.46 2.32
N GLY A 173 36.48 -5.48 2.06
CA GLY A 173 36.09 -4.10 1.77
C GLY A 173 35.25 -3.97 0.49
N CYS A 174 35.66 -4.63 -0.60
CA CYS A 174 34.90 -4.65 -1.85
C CYS A 174 33.53 -5.33 -1.69
N LEU A 175 33.48 -6.44 -0.94
CA LEU A 175 32.23 -7.14 -0.63
C LEU A 175 31.27 -6.24 0.16
N ALA A 176 31.74 -5.62 1.25
CA ALA A 176 30.92 -4.75 2.08
C ALA A 176 30.41 -3.52 1.30
N ALA A 177 31.27 -2.90 0.49
CA ALA A 177 30.90 -1.77 -0.35
C ALA A 177 29.87 -2.16 -1.43
N GLY A 178 30.08 -3.29 -2.13
CA GLY A 178 29.15 -3.79 -3.13
C GLY A 178 27.79 -4.17 -2.55
N LEU A 179 27.77 -4.86 -1.40
CA LEU A 179 26.52 -5.18 -0.70
C LEU A 179 25.80 -3.91 -0.22
N GLY A 180 26.55 -2.93 0.29
CA GLY A 180 26.04 -1.64 0.71
C GLY A 180 25.34 -0.90 -0.43
N LEU A 181 25.97 -0.84 -1.60
CA LEU A 181 25.40 -0.25 -2.81
C LEU A 181 24.12 -0.98 -3.27
N LEU A 182 24.11 -2.31 -3.23
CA LEU A 182 22.92 -3.12 -3.54
C LEU A 182 21.76 -2.86 -2.57
N LEU A 183 22.05 -2.75 -1.27
CA LEU A 183 21.04 -2.44 -0.24
C LEU A 183 20.52 -1.02 -0.41
N LEU A 184 21.39 -0.06 -0.73
CA LEU A 184 21.04 1.34 -0.99
C LEU A 184 20.16 1.45 -2.24
N ALA A 185 20.54 0.81 -3.35
CA ALA A 185 19.72 0.75 -4.57
C ALA A 185 18.33 0.19 -4.27
N ARG A 186 18.27 -0.94 -3.53
CA ARG A 186 17.00 -1.59 -3.17
C ARG A 186 16.15 -0.72 -2.23
N GLY A 187 16.78 0.01 -1.31
CA GLY A 187 16.14 0.96 -0.41
C GLY A 187 15.57 2.16 -1.16
N TRP A 188 16.35 2.73 -2.08
CA TRP A 188 15.97 3.86 -2.93
C TRP A 188 14.82 3.49 -3.86
N THR A 189 14.90 2.37 -4.60
CA THR A 189 13.81 1.87 -5.44
C THR A 189 12.52 1.67 -4.64
N ARG A 190 12.60 1.04 -3.46
CA ARG A 190 11.43 0.87 -2.58
C ARG A 190 10.88 2.21 -2.09
N ALA A 191 11.74 3.18 -1.80
CA ALA A 191 11.30 4.51 -1.39
C ALA A 191 10.60 5.26 -2.52
N MET A 192 11.10 5.19 -3.76
CA MET A 192 10.45 5.80 -4.92
C MET A 192 9.10 5.17 -5.22
N VAL A 193 9.00 3.83 -5.21
CA VAL A 193 7.72 3.12 -5.40
C VAL A 193 6.72 3.47 -4.31
N ARG A 194 7.15 3.53 -3.04
CA ARG A 194 6.27 3.93 -1.93
C ARG A 194 5.79 5.37 -2.04
N ARG A 195 6.63 6.28 -2.52
CA ARG A 195 6.28 7.71 -2.72
C ARG A 195 5.36 7.91 -3.92
N ALA A 196 5.42 7.02 -4.91
CA ALA A 196 4.56 7.07 -6.09
C ALA A 196 3.23 6.32 -5.90
N ALA A 197 3.12 5.47 -4.86
CA ALA A 197 1.87 4.80 -4.53
C ALA A 197 0.82 5.85 -4.11
N PRO A 198 -0.42 5.75 -4.61
CA PRO A 198 -1.49 6.64 -4.19
C PRO A 198 -1.67 6.61 -2.66
N PRO A 199 -2.01 7.76 -2.03
CA PRO A 199 -2.34 7.76 -0.61
C PRO A 199 -3.51 6.82 -0.32
N PRO A 200 -3.54 6.19 0.88
CA PRO A 200 -4.66 5.34 1.27
C PRO A 200 -5.95 6.16 1.38
N GLY A 201 -7.05 5.64 0.84
CA GLY A 201 -8.37 6.28 0.85
C GLY A 201 -9.05 6.27 -0.52
N VAL A 202 -10.31 6.71 -0.55
CA VAL A 202 -11.07 6.92 -1.78
C VAL A 202 -11.15 8.44 -2.03
N PRO A 203 -10.56 8.96 -3.12
CA PRO A 203 -10.63 10.38 -3.44
C PRO A 203 -12.08 10.85 -3.60
N GLY A 204 -12.44 11.97 -2.94
CA GLY A 204 -13.79 12.55 -3.02
C GLY A 204 -14.83 11.89 -2.11
N ILE A 205 -14.42 11.03 -1.18
CA ILE A 205 -15.34 10.28 -0.32
C ILE A 205 -16.20 11.18 0.57
N ARG A 206 -15.67 12.31 1.08
CA ARG A 206 -16.47 13.22 1.92
C ARG A 206 -17.56 13.90 1.09
N ALA A 207 -17.23 14.30 -0.15
CA ALA A 207 -18.22 14.85 -1.07
C ALA A 207 -19.31 13.82 -1.42
N GLU A 208 -18.94 12.56 -1.60
CA GLU A 208 -19.86 11.45 -1.86
C GLU A 208 -20.77 11.14 -0.65
N LEU A 209 -20.23 11.11 0.56
CA LEU A 209 -21.02 10.97 1.78
C LEU A 209 -21.97 12.15 2.00
N LEU A 210 -21.54 13.37 1.65
CA LEU A 210 -22.39 14.55 1.70
C LEU A 210 -23.53 14.47 0.67
N VAL A 211 -23.26 13.95 -0.53
CA VAL A 211 -24.29 13.63 -1.53
C VAL A 211 -25.33 12.66 -0.97
N VAL A 212 -24.89 11.59 -0.30
CA VAL A 212 -25.80 10.63 0.35
C VAL A 212 -26.67 11.30 1.41
N ALA A 213 -26.06 12.11 2.28
CA ALA A 213 -26.77 12.82 3.34
C ALA A 213 -27.80 13.81 2.78
N LEU A 214 -27.41 14.62 1.78
CA LEU A 214 -28.28 15.61 1.15
C LEU A 214 -29.41 14.97 0.33
N ALA A 215 -29.13 13.86 -0.37
CA ALA A 215 -30.15 13.10 -1.10
C ALA A 215 -31.20 12.48 -0.16
N GLY A 216 -30.83 12.16 1.09
CA GLY A 216 -31.75 11.81 2.16
C GLY A 216 -32.58 12.98 2.71
N GLY A 217 -32.48 14.18 2.12
CA GLY A 217 -33.27 15.36 2.50
C GLY A 217 -32.72 16.15 3.69
N THR A 218 -31.49 15.88 4.13
CA THR A 218 -30.90 16.63 5.25
C THR A 218 -30.43 18.03 4.84
N ALA A 219 -30.58 19.00 5.75
CA ALA A 219 -30.05 20.35 5.53
C ALA A 219 -28.51 20.33 5.56
N ILE A 220 -27.88 21.17 4.73
CA ILE A 220 -26.42 21.25 4.54
C ILE A 220 -25.62 21.27 5.86
N PRO A 221 -25.96 22.11 6.87
CA PRO A 221 -25.20 22.12 8.13
C PRO A 221 -25.24 20.78 8.87
N ARG A 222 -26.41 20.12 8.88
CA ARG A 222 -26.59 18.83 9.54
C ARG A 222 -25.90 17.72 8.76
N ALA A 223 -25.97 17.75 7.43
CA ALA A 223 -25.27 16.82 6.56
C ALA A 223 -23.75 16.88 6.79
N ARG A 224 -23.17 18.09 6.87
CA ARG A 224 -21.74 18.28 7.17
C ARG A 224 -21.35 17.75 8.55
N ALA A 225 -22.14 18.06 9.58
CA ALA A 225 -21.87 17.58 10.94
C ALA A 225 -21.88 16.05 11.02
N LEU A 226 -22.85 15.42 10.34
CA LEU A 226 -22.97 13.97 10.28
C LEU A 226 -21.78 13.32 9.56
N VAL A 227 -21.39 13.84 8.38
CA VAL A 227 -20.22 13.34 7.65
C VAL A 227 -18.95 13.53 8.48
N ALA A 228 -18.75 14.70 9.08
CA ALA A 228 -17.59 14.98 9.92
C ALA A 228 -17.48 14.02 11.11
N GLN A 229 -18.61 13.68 11.75
CA GLN A 229 -18.66 12.71 12.84
C GLN A 229 -18.26 11.30 12.37
N GLU A 230 -18.79 10.87 11.22
CA GLU A 230 -18.54 9.53 10.68
C GLU A 230 -17.12 9.37 10.10
N THR A 231 -16.49 10.48 9.68
CA THR A 231 -15.12 10.49 9.13
C THR A 231 -14.08 11.07 10.10
N ALA A 232 -14.41 11.26 11.38
CA ALA A 232 -13.54 11.98 12.34
C ALA A 232 -12.13 11.38 12.48
N ASP A 233 -12.00 10.07 12.30
CA ASP A 233 -10.73 9.36 12.40
C ASP A 233 -9.93 9.32 11.08
N GLU A 234 -10.45 9.86 9.96
CA GLU A 234 -9.86 9.75 8.62
C GLU A 234 -9.18 11.05 8.14
N GLY A 235 -7.84 11.05 8.16
CA GLY A 235 -7.00 11.98 7.39
C GLY A 235 -6.96 13.43 7.88
N ASP A 236 -6.21 14.27 7.15
CA ASP A 236 -6.21 15.73 7.30
C ASP A 236 -7.36 16.31 6.45
N PRO A 237 -8.45 16.79 7.08
CA PRO A 237 -9.68 17.15 6.39
C PRO A 237 -9.62 18.53 5.69
N SER A 238 -8.53 19.29 5.88
CA SER A 238 -8.49 20.72 5.59
C SER A 238 -8.71 21.09 4.12
N VAL A 239 -8.07 20.40 3.17
CA VAL A 239 -8.13 20.73 1.73
C VAL A 239 -9.48 20.32 1.10
N GLU A 240 -9.99 19.16 1.48
CA GLU A 240 -11.28 18.67 0.97
C GLU A 240 -12.44 19.50 1.54
N ASP A 241 -12.36 19.90 2.81
CA ASP A 241 -13.36 20.77 3.44
C ASP A 241 -13.40 22.17 2.82
N GLU A 242 -12.26 22.77 2.51
CA GLU A 242 -12.21 24.07 1.81
C GLU A 242 -12.86 23.97 0.41
N THR A 243 -12.61 22.86 -0.29
CA THR A 243 -13.20 22.59 -1.61
C THR A 243 -14.71 22.39 -1.53
N ILE A 244 -15.19 21.59 -0.59
CA ILE A 244 -16.62 21.38 -0.33
C ILE A 244 -17.28 22.72 0.01
N GLU A 245 -16.67 23.52 0.88
CA GLU A 245 -17.22 24.81 1.28
C GLU A 245 -17.35 25.77 0.08
N ARG A 246 -16.33 25.84 -0.78
CA ARG A 246 -16.37 26.61 -2.02
C ARG A 246 -17.51 26.15 -2.95
N ILE A 247 -17.74 24.84 -3.07
CA ILE A 247 -18.84 24.29 -3.87
C ILE A 247 -20.21 24.66 -3.29
N LEU A 248 -20.37 24.57 -1.97
CA LEU A 248 -21.62 24.92 -1.30
C LEU A 248 -21.91 26.43 -1.42
N ARG A 249 -20.90 27.29 -1.29
CA ARG A 249 -21.04 28.73 -1.54
C ARG A 249 -21.43 29.01 -3.00
N LEU A 250 -20.84 28.30 -3.96
CA LEU A 250 -21.19 28.41 -5.38
C LEU A 250 -22.65 27.99 -5.64
N SER A 251 -23.07 26.85 -5.10
CA SER A 251 -24.47 26.38 -5.18
C SER A 251 -25.44 27.42 -4.65
N ALA A 252 -25.16 27.98 -3.47
CA ALA A 252 -26.00 29.00 -2.84
C ALA A 252 -26.07 30.30 -3.67
N ALA A 253 -24.95 30.74 -4.24
CA ALA A 253 -24.91 31.95 -5.06
C ALA A 253 -25.58 31.76 -6.43
N ALA A 254 -25.47 30.57 -7.03
CA ALA A 254 -25.98 30.28 -8.37
C ALA A 254 -27.41 29.69 -8.38
N GLY A 255 -27.94 29.26 -7.24
CA GLY A 255 -29.25 28.60 -7.15
C GLY A 255 -29.30 27.19 -7.75
N VAL A 256 -28.14 26.54 -7.92
CA VAL A 256 -28.01 25.20 -8.54
C VAL A 256 -27.97 24.11 -7.45
N PRO A 257 -28.54 22.91 -7.65
CA PRO A 257 -28.52 21.85 -6.65
C PRO A 257 -27.10 21.45 -6.22
N ALA A 258 -26.81 21.58 -4.91
CA ALA A 258 -25.51 21.22 -4.33
C ALA A 258 -25.11 19.76 -4.59
N VAL A 259 -26.09 18.86 -4.62
CA VAL A 259 -25.88 17.41 -4.87
C VAL A 259 -25.19 17.16 -6.22
N GLU A 260 -25.57 17.88 -7.27
CA GLU A 260 -24.97 17.71 -8.60
C GLU A 260 -23.51 18.20 -8.64
N LEU A 261 -23.25 19.37 -8.04
CA LEU A 261 -21.90 19.91 -7.97
C LEU A 261 -20.96 19.04 -7.12
N LEU A 262 -21.47 18.47 -6.02
CA LEU A 262 -20.69 17.56 -5.17
C LEU A 262 -20.42 16.21 -5.85
N ARG A 263 -21.38 15.65 -6.61
CA ARG A 263 -21.15 14.46 -7.44
C ARG A 263 -20.08 14.73 -8.49
N ALA A 264 -20.19 15.86 -9.19
CA ALA A 264 -19.21 16.27 -10.18
C ALA A 264 -17.81 16.44 -9.58
N GLU A 265 -17.71 16.96 -8.36
CA GLU A 265 -16.43 17.08 -7.64
C GLU A 265 -15.89 15.71 -7.19
N ALA A 266 -16.73 14.81 -6.66
CA ALA A 266 -16.30 13.46 -6.32
C ALA A 266 -15.73 12.74 -7.56
N ASP A 267 -16.41 12.85 -8.71
CA ASP A 267 -15.94 12.29 -9.98
C ASP A 267 -14.70 13.00 -10.52
N ARG A 268 -14.56 14.30 -10.28
CA ARG A 268 -13.34 15.05 -10.59
C ARG A 268 -12.17 14.57 -9.74
N ALA A 269 -12.34 14.45 -8.43
CA ALA A 269 -11.31 13.96 -7.51
C ALA A 269 -10.83 12.55 -7.89
N ARG A 270 -11.76 11.65 -8.24
CA ARG A 270 -11.44 10.31 -8.76
C ARG A 270 -10.64 10.36 -10.07
N ARG A 271 -11.04 11.20 -11.03
CA ARG A 271 -10.32 11.38 -12.30
C ARG A 271 -8.93 11.98 -12.10
N ASP A 272 -8.81 12.99 -11.24
CA ASP A 272 -7.55 13.65 -10.91
C ASP A 272 -6.60 12.67 -10.23
N ALA A 273 -7.09 11.84 -9.30
CA ALA A 273 -6.31 10.76 -8.70
C ALA A 273 -5.84 9.72 -9.73
N ARG A 274 -6.70 9.32 -10.68
CA ARG A 274 -6.33 8.40 -11.77
C ARG A 274 -5.24 8.98 -12.67
N THR A 275 -5.37 10.25 -13.06
CA THR A 275 -4.36 10.91 -13.90
C THR A 275 -3.05 11.12 -13.15
N ALA A 276 -3.10 11.52 -11.87
CA ALA A 276 -1.93 11.64 -11.01
C ALA A 276 -1.21 10.30 -10.84
N GLY A 277 -1.95 9.21 -10.61
CA GLY A 277 -1.42 7.85 -10.53
C GLY A 277 -0.69 7.43 -11.81
N ARG A 278 -1.33 7.64 -12.98
CA ARG A 278 -0.72 7.35 -14.30
C ARG A 278 0.54 8.17 -14.56
N ARG A 279 0.50 9.48 -14.28
CA ARG A 279 1.67 10.37 -14.40
C ARG A 279 2.79 9.94 -13.46
N GLY A 280 2.45 9.58 -12.22
CA GLY A 280 3.40 9.07 -11.23
C GLY A 280 4.08 7.78 -11.70
N ALA A 281 3.33 6.84 -12.25
CA ALA A 281 3.87 5.60 -12.81
C ALA A 281 4.80 5.86 -14.01
N ALA A 282 4.40 6.73 -14.93
CA ALA A 282 5.22 7.10 -16.09
C ALA A 282 6.55 7.75 -15.69
N LEU A 283 6.52 8.69 -14.74
CA LEU A 283 7.73 9.33 -14.21
C LEU A 283 8.60 8.36 -13.40
N LEU A 284 7.99 7.38 -12.74
CA LEU A 284 8.75 6.38 -11.99
C LEU A 284 9.52 5.44 -12.94
N SER A 285 8.97 5.11 -14.12
CA SER A 285 9.66 4.33 -15.15
C SER A 285 11.01 4.94 -15.53
N SER A 286 11.06 6.25 -15.81
CA SER A 286 12.31 6.94 -16.15
C SER A 286 13.24 7.10 -14.95
N ARG A 287 12.70 7.41 -13.77
CA ARG A 287 13.50 7.60 -12.54
C ARG A 287 14.07 6.31 -11.98
N LEU A 288 13.49 5.15 -12.29
CA LEU A 288 13.99 3.83 -11.89
C LEU A 288 15.38 3.52 -12.48
N LEU A 289 15.73 4.14 -13.61
CA LEU A 289 17.04 3.97 -14.25
C LEU A 289 18.18 4.64 -13.47
N LEU A 290 17.91 5.72 -12.73
CA LEU A 290 18.92 6.48 -11.98
C LEU A 290 19.60 5.66 -10.86
N PRO A 291 18.88 5.06 -9.89
CA PRO A 291 19.51 4.20 -8.90
C PRO A 291 20.13 2.95 -9.53
N LEU A 292 19.58 2.48 -10.64
CA LEU A 292 20.13 1.31 -11.33
C LEU A 292 21.51 1.65 -11.95
N GLY A 293 21.62 2.75 -12.69
CA GLY A 293 22.90 3.18 -13.25
C GLY A 293 23.92 3.55 -12.17
N ALA A 294 23.51 4.38 -11.20
CA ALA A 294 24.41 4.96 -10.21
C ALA A 294 24.90 3.95 -9.15
N CYS A 295 24.15 2.88 -8.86
CA CYS A 295 24.52 1.92 -7.81
C CYS A 295 24.87 0.52 -8.35
N THR A 296 24.23 0.06 -9.43
CA THR A 296 24.42 -1.33 -9.89
C THR A 296 25.71 -1.49 -10.70
N LEU A 297 26.09 -0.48 -11.49
CA LEU A 297 27.34 -0.50 -12.27
C LEU A 297 28.58 -0.46 -11.37
N PRO A 298 28.67 0.42 -10.35
CA PRO A 298 29.77 0.38 -9.39
C PRO A 298 29.76 -0.89 -8.53
N ALA A 299 28.58 -1.40 -8.15
CA ALA A 299 28.49 -2.66 -7.41
C ALA A 299 28.99 -3.85 -8.25
N PHE A 300 28.67 -3.89 -9.54
CA PHE A 300 29.20 -4.91 -10.46
C PHE A 300 30.73 -4.82 -10.59
N MET A 301 31.28 -3.61 -10.72
CA MET A 301 32.73 -3.42 -10.77
C MET A 301 33.42 -3.89 -9.47
N LEU A 302 32.87 -3.54 -8.31
CA LEU A 302 33.43 -3.91 -7.01
C LEU A 302 33.30 -5.41 -6.69
N LEU A 303 32.18 -6.03 -7.06
CA LEU A 303 31.91 -7.44 -6.74
C LEU A 303 32.44 -8.41 -7.80
N GLY A 304 32.38 -8.05 -9.08
CA GLY A 304 32.76 -8.91 -10.19
C GLY A 304 34.19 -8.69 -10.68
N VAL A 305 34.53 -7.45 -11.00
CA VAL A 305 35.78 -7.14 -11.74
C VAL A 305 36.97 -6.95 -10.80
N ALA A 306 36.81 -6.19 -9.72
CA ALA A 306 37.90 -5.89 -8.79
C ALA A 306 38.55 -7.14 -8.16
N PRO A 307 37.79 -8.16 -7.69
CA PRO A 307 38.39 -9.37 -7.13
C PRO A 307 39.14 -10.20 -8.18
N LEU A 308 38.66 -10.18 -9.42
CA LEU A 308 39.27 -10.87 -10.55
C LEU A 308 40.63 -10.24 -10.90
N ILE A 309 40.70 -8.91 -10.95
CA ILE A 309 41.96 -8.16 -11.09
C ILE A 309 42.91 -8.47 -9.93
N LEU A 310 42.41 -8.48 -8.70
CA LEU A 310 43.21 -8.78 -7.50
C LEU A 310 43.80 -10.21 -7.56
N SER A 311 42.98 -11.17 -7.98
CA SER A 311 43.39 -12.57 -8.17
C SER A 311 44.49 -12.66 -9.21
N VAL A 312 44.32 -12.04 -10.38
CA VAL A 312 45.33 -12.02 -11.45
C VAL A 312 46.64 -11.41 -10.94
N LEU A 313 46.58 -10.22 -10.33
CA LEU A 313 47.76 -9.54 -9.78
C LEU A 313 48.48 -10.38 -8.71
N SER A 314 47.76 -11.16 -7.90
CA SER A 314 48.37 -12.05 -6.91
C SER A 314 49.06 -13.27 -7.53
N THR A 315 48.59 -13.72 -8.70
CA THR A 315 49.15 -14.87 -9.42
C THR A 315 50.28 -14.51 -10.38
N THR A 316 50.41 -13.25 -10.78
CA THR A 316 51.51 -12.79 -11.64
C THR A 316 52.69 -12.37 -10.78
N PRO A 317 53.80 -13.12 -10.71
CA PRO A 317 54.98 -12.69 -10.00
C PRO A 317 55.54 -11.45 -10.72
N LEU A 318 55.41 -10.28 -10.09
CA LEU A 318 56.10 -9.07 -10.50
C LEU A 318 57.61 -9.36 -10.43
N ARG A 319 58.20 -9.75 -11.56
CA ARG A 319 59.65 -9.68 -11.78
C ARG A 319 60.01 -8.21 -11.85
N LEU A 320 60.26 -7.60 -10.70
CA LEU A 320 60.99 -6.34 -10.61
C LEU A 320 62.40 -6.62 -11.12
N ALA A 321 62.67 -6.17 -12.35
CA ALA A 321 64.00 -6.03 -12.91
C ALA A 321 64.64 -4.73 -12.42
#